data_AF-A0A972QE13-F1
#
_entry.id   AF-A0A972QE13-F1
#
_cell.length_a   1.000
_cell.length_b   1.000
_cell.length_c   1.000
_cell.angle_alpha   90.00
_cell.angle_beta   90.00
_cell.angle_gamma   90.00
#
_symmetry.space_group_name_H-M   'P 1'
#
loop_
_entity.id
_entity.type
_entity.pdbx_description
1 polymer ?
#
loop_
_entity_poly.entity_id
_entity_poly.type
_entity_poly.pdbx_seq_one_letter_code
_entity_poly.pdbx_strand_id
1 'polypeptide(L)' 'MFREQIKVLDCTIRDGGLINNHDFDRRFVREVYKAISGSGIDYIE' A
#
# COMPACT_ATOMS: atom_id res chain seq x y z
N MET A 1 -15.40 15.72 -3.21
CA MET A 1 -15.87 15.94 -1.82
C MET A 1 -15.06 15.00 -0.92
N PHE A 2 -14.35 15.53 0.07
CA PHE A 2 -13.64 14.72 1.07
C PHE A 2 -14.64 14.18 2.10
N ARG A 3 -14.51 12.92 2.51
CA ARG A 3 -15.37 12.28 3.54
C ARG A 3 -14.48 11.73 4.64
N GLU A 4 -14.42 12.44 5.76
CA GLU A 4 -13.52 12.16 6.89
C GLU A 4 -13.71 10.77 7.51
N GLN A 5 -14.91 10.20 7.40
CA GLN A 5 -15.23 8.87 7.94
C GLN A 5 -14.73 7.73 7.05
N ILE A 6 -14.37 8.00 5.80
CA ILE A 6 -13.83 6.97 4.91
C ILE A 6 -12.40 6.67 5.34
N LYS A 7 -12.14 5.37 5.54
CA LYS A 7 -10.81 4.84 5.79
C LYS A 7 -10.30 4.12 4.56
N VAL A 8 -9.03 4.32 4.24
CA VAL A 8 -8.36 3.70 3.09
C VAL A 8 -7.38 2.65 3.59
N LEU A 9 -7.54 1.43 3.07
CA LEU A 9 -6.58 0.34 3.23
C LEU A 9 -5.85 0.16 1.91
N ASP A 10 -4.53 0.35 1.91
CA ASP A 10 -3.69 -0.02 0.79
C ASP A 10 -3.33 -1.51 0.88
N CYS A 11 -3.74 -2.29 -0.11
CA CYS A 11 -3.42 -3.73 -0.21
C CYS A 11 -2.41 -4.03 -1.33
N THR A 12 -1.64 -3.04 -1.79
CA THR A 12 -0.78 -3.15 -2.97
C THR A 12 0.25 -4.27 -2.84
N ILE A 13 0.92 -4.38 -1.69
CA ILE A 13 1.97 -5.38 -1.50
C ILE A 13 1.38 -6.77 -1.28
N ARG A 14 0.32 -6.90 -0.46
CA ARG A 14 -0.32 -8.20 -0.20
C ARG A 14 -1.10 -8.73 -1.40
N ASP A 15 -2.12 -8.01 -1.88
CA ASP A 15 -2.95 -8.45 -3.03
C ASP A 15 -2.15 -8.44 -4.33
N GLY A 16 -1.35 -7.39 -4.56
CA GLY A 16 -0.46 -7.36 -5.71
C GLY A 16 0.55 -8.50 -5.68
N GLY A 17 0.97 -8.95 -4.49
CA GLY A 17 1.83 -10.11 -4.32
C GLY A 17 1.15 -11.41 -4.79
N LEU A 18 -0.13 -11.61 -4.47
CA LEU A 18 -0.88 -12.78 -4.94
C LEU A 18 -0.98 -12.81 -6.48
N ILE A 19 -1.07 -11.65 -7.13
CA ILE A 19 -1.11 -11.55 -8.60
C ILE A 19 0.28 -11.67 -9.23
N ASN A 20 1.31 -11.15 -8.57
CA ASN A 20 2.69 -11.09 -9.06
C ASN A 20 3.58 -12.23 -8.54
N ASN A 21 3.01 -13.34 -8.03
CA ASN A 21 3.76 -14.45 -7.40
C ASN A 21 4.76 -13.97 -6.32
N HIS A 22 4.44 -12.90 -5.60
CA HIS A 22 5.27 -12.22 -4.61
C HIS A 22 6.65 -11.75 -5.15
N ASP A 23 6.80 -11.61 -6.47
CA ASP A 23 8.05 -11.23 -7.12
C ASP A 23 8.24 -9.71 -7.17
N PHE A 24 8.23 -9.08 -6.00
CA PHE A 24 8.63 -7.68 -5.85
C PHE A 24 10.05 -7.61 -5.34
N ASP A 25 10.86 -6.76 -5.95
CA ASP A 25 12.17 -6.48 -5.39
C ASP A 25 12.06 -5.70 -4.06
N ARG A 26 13.06 -5.87 -3.19
CA ARG A 26 13.05 -5.27 -1.85
C ARG A 26 13.07 -3.74 -1.87
N ARG A 27 13.58 -3.12 -2.95
CA ARG A 27 13.59 -1.67 -3.11
C ARG A 27 12.18 -1.18 -3.43
N PHE A 28 11.47 -1.84 -4.35
CA PHE A 28 10.09 -1.54 -4.69
C PHE A 28 9.20 -1.56 -3.45
N VAL A 29 9.22 -2.65 -2.68
CA VAL A 29 8.43 -2.77 -1.43
C VAL A 29 8.75 -1.63 -0.45
N ARG A 30 10.03 -1.28 -0.30
CA ARG A 30 10.47 -0.21 0.61
C ARG A 30 9.99 1.17 0.16
N GLU A 31 10.07 1.47 -1.14
CA GLU A 31 9.66 2.77 -1.65
C GLU A 31 8.13 2.92 -1.64
N VAL A 32 7.38 1.85 -1.91
CA VAL A 32 5.92 1.82 -1.73
C VAL A 32 5.55 2.08 -0.26
N TYR A 33 6.19 1.38 0.67
CA TYR A 33 5.96 1.58 2.11
C TYR A 33 6.22 3.04 2.55
N LYS A 34 7.33 3.64 2.11
CA LYS A 34 7.65 5.03 2.42
C LYS A 34 6.61 6.00 1.84
N ALA A 35 6.18 5.78 0.60
CA ALA A 35 5.20 6.63 -0.07
C ALA A 35 3.84 6.58 0.65
N ILE A 36 3.35 5.39 0.98
CA ILE A 36 2.08 5.18 1.69
C ILE A 36 2.15 5.76 3.11
N SER A 37 3.26 5.56 3.81
CA SER A 37 3.46 6.12 5.16
C SER A 37 3.40 7.66 5.17
N GLY A 38 3.73 8.31 4.05
CA GLY A 38 3.67 9.77 3.90
C GLY A 38 2.38 10.31 3.27
N SER A 39 1.47 9.46 2.81
CA SER A 39 0.30 9.87 2.00
C SER A 39 -0.97 10.11 2.80
N GLY A 40 -0.98 9.79 4.10
CA GLY A 40 -2.17 9.88 4.96
C GLY A 40 -3.17 8.74 4.76
N ILE A 41 -2.75 7.64 4.15
CA ILE A 41 -3.50 6.37 4.12
C ILE A 41 -3.60 5.80 5.53
N ASP A 42 -4.77 5.24 5.89
CA ASP A 42 -5.03 4.81 7.26
C ASP A 42 -4.37 3.46 7.60
N TYR A 43 -4.30 2.54 6.64
CA TYR A 43 -3.77 1.20 6.84
C TYR A 43 -3.00 0.70 5.62
N ILE A 44 -2.00 -0.14 5.85
CA ILE A 44 -1.27 -0.87 4.82
C ILE A 44 -1.28 -2.36 5.15
N GLU A 45 -1.42 -3.18 4.12
CA GLU A 45 -1.35 -4.64 4.16
C GLU A 45 -0.16 -5.20 3.36
#